data_AF-A0A950UPP4-F1
#
_entry.id   AF-A0A950UPP4-F1
#
_cell.length_a   1.000
_cell.length_b   1.000
_cell.length_c   1.000
_cell.angle_alpha   90.00
_cell.angle_beta   90.00
_cell.angle_gamma   90.00
#
_symmetry.space_group_name_H-M   'P 1'
#
loop_
_entity.id
_entity.type
_entity.pdbx_description
1 polymer ?
#
loop_
_entity_poly.entity_id
_entity_poly.type
_entity_poly.pdbx_seq_one_letter_code
_entity_poly.pdbx_strand_id
1 'polypeptide(L)' 'MDWAEILEKLIAGHALTQAEAAAAMGSMMAGDATPSQIAGFLVALRTKGASHEELCGLLAAMLDAAE' A
#
# COMPACT_ATOMS: atom_id res chain seq x y z
N MET A 1 8.91 -6.66 4.09
CA MET A 1 8.28 -6.12 2.87
C MET A 1 9.30 -5.25 2.17
N ASP A 2 9.37 -5.34 0.84
CA ASP A 2 10.22 -4.47 0.02
C ASP A 2 9.36 -3.44 -0.72
N TRP A 3 9.66 -2.15 -0.55
CA TRP A 3 8.95 -1.06 -1.22
C TRP A 3 9.15 -1.07 -2.74
N ALA A 4 10.30 -1.52 -3.24
CA ALA A 4 10.56 -1.59 -4.67
C ALA A 4 9.59 -2.58 -5.32
N GLU A 5 9.41 -3.77 -4.72
CA GLU A 5 8.51 -4.81 -5.23
C GLU A 5 7.03 -4.35 -5.25
N ILE A 6 6.58 -3.66 -4.19
CA ILE A 6 5.21 -3.13 -4.10
C ILE A 6 4.96 -2.11 -5.22
N LEU A 7 5.90 -1.17 -5.41
CA LEU A 7 5.78 -0.13 -6.44
C LEU A 7 5.84 -0.73 -7.84
N GLU A 8 6.74 -1.68 -8.09
CA GLU A 8 6.85 -2.39 -9.37
C GLU A 8 5.54 -3.09 -9.74
N LYS A 9 4.91 -3.82 -8.80
CA LYS A 9 3.61 -4.45 -9.01
C LYS A 9 2.53 -3.44 -9.40
N LEU A 10 2.41 -2.36 -8.64
CA LEU A 10 1.39 -1.34 -8.88
C LEU A 10 1.61 -0.62 -10.23
N ILE A 11 2.86 -0.30 -10.58
CA ILE A 11 3.22 0.31 -11.86
C ILE A 11 2.94 -0.63 -13.03
N ALA A 12 3.18 -1.93 -12.85
CA ALA A 12 2.84 -2.96 -13.84
C ALA A 12 1.31 -3.22 -13.95
N GLY A 13 0.49 -2.56 -13.13
CA GLY A 13 -0.96 -2.72 -13.11
C GLY A 13 -1.43 -4.00 -12.39
N HIS A 14 -0.54 -4.67 -11.66
CA HIS A 14 -0.90 -5.82 -10.84
C HIS A 14 -1.51 -5.39 -9.53
N ALA A 15 -2.56 -6.11 -9.11
CA ALA A 15 -3.16 -5.89 -7.80
C ALA A 15 -2.26 -6.45 -6.70
N LEU A 16 -2.19 -5.73 -5.58
CA LEU A 16 -1.64 -6.27 -4.35
C LEU A 16 -2.69 -7.16 -3.68
N THR A 17 -2.21 -8.19 -3.01
CA THR A 17 -3.01 -8.96 -2.06
C THR A 17 -3.40 -8.09 -0.86
N GLN A 18 -4.44 -8.50 -0.13
CA GLN A 18 -4.84 -7.83 1.11
C GLN A 18 -3.69 -7.71 2.13
N ALA A 19 -2.85 -8.75 2.25
CA ALA A 19 -1.72 -8.76 3.17
C ALA A 19 -0.61 -7.77 2.76
N GLU A 20 -0.32 -7.67 1.46
CA GLU A 20 0.65 -6.70 0.94
C GLU A 20 0.17 -5.26 1.12
N ALA A 21 -1.11 -4.99 0.85
CA ALA A 21 -1.71 -3.68 1.08
C ALA A 21 -1.70 -3.29 2.57
N ALA A 22 -2.04 -4.22 3.46
CA ALA A 22 -1.96 -4.01 4.90
C ALA A 22 -0.53 -3.73 5.37
N ALA A 23 0.46 -4.50 4.88
CA ALA A 23 1.86 -4.28 5.21
C ALA A 23 2.35 -2.90 4.74
N ALA A 24 1.97 -2.48 3.52
CA ALA A 24 2.31 -1.17 2.98
C ALA A 24 1.75 -0.05 3.88
N MET A 25 0.46 -0.09 4.21
CA MET A 25 -0.17 0.90 5.07
C MET A 25 0.41 0.90 6.49
N GLY A 26 0.66 -0.28 7.07
CA GLY A 26 1.30 -0.40 8.38
C GLY A 26 2.67 0.26 8.43
N SER A 27 3.50 0.05 7.39
CA SER A 27 4.80 0.72 7.26
C SER A 27 4.67 2.24 7.11
N MET A 28 3.66 2.74 6.40
CA MET A 28 3.38 4.18 6.31
C MET A 28 3.01 4.77 7.67
N MET A 29 2.15 4.10 8.44
CA MET A 29 1.70 4.56 9.75
C MET A 29 2.79 4.49 10.82
N ALA A 30 3.66 3.48 10.75
CA ALA A 30 4.82 3.35 11.62
C ALA A 30 5.90 4.43 11.36
N GLY A 31 5.81 5.17 10.25
CA GLY A 31 6.81 6.16 9.85
C GLY A 31 8.04 5.56 9.16
N ASP A 32 7.99 4.27 8.80
CA ASP A 32 9.09 3.56 8.12
C ASP A 32 9.12 3.83 6.60
N ALA A 33 8.04 4.37 6.04
CA ALA A 33 7.95 4.74 4.64
C ALA A 33 8.40 6.19 4.42
N THR A 34 9.29 6.39 3.45
CA THR A 34 9.71 7.74 3.04
C THR A 34 8.58 8.49 2.34
N PRO A 35 8.57 9.85 2.38
CA PRO A 35 7.54 10.64 1.69
C PRO A 35 7.43 10.33 0.18
N SER A 36 8.55 10.02 -0.48
CA SER A 36 8.57 9.66 -1.90
C SER A 36 7.95 8.28 -2.16
N GLN A 37 8.17 7.30 -1.29
CA GLN A 37 7.51 5.98 -1.37
C GLN A 37 5.99 6.11 -1.19
N ILE A 38 5.55 6.90 -0.22
CA ILE A 38 4.12 7.16 0.01
C ILE A 38 3.49 7.82 -1.23
N ALA A 39 4.12 8.88 -1.75
CA ALA A 39 3.63 9.56 -2.95
C ALA A 39 3.58 8.62 -4.16
N GLY A 40 4.63 7.83 -4.38
CA GLY A 40 4.71 6.85 -5.47
C GLY A 40 3.61 5.79 -5.37
N PHE A 41 3.39 5.24 -4.18
CA PHE A 41 2.34 4.27 -3.92
C PHE A 41 0.96 4.83 -4.23
N LEU A 42 0.63 6.02 -3.71
CA LEU A 42 -0.67 6.65 -3.91
C LEU A 42 -0.94 6.98 -5.38
N VAL A 43 0.05 7.49 -6.10
CA VAL A 43 -0.06 7.79 -7.53
C VAL A 43 -0.23 6.51 -8.36
N ALA A 44 0.58 5.48 -8.10
CA ALA A 44 0.49 4.21 -8.81
C ALA A 44 -0.86 3.51 -8.56
N LEU A 45 -1.29 3.45 -7.29
CA LEU A 45 -2.59 2.87 -6.91
C LEU A 45 -3.76 3.64 -7.55
N ARG A 46 -3.72 4.97 -7.56
CA ARG A 46 -4.77 5.80 -8.19
C ARG A 46 -4.84 5.61 -9.70
N THR A 47 -3.68 5.46 -10.34
CA THR A 47 -3.54 5.28 -11.79
C THR A 47 -4.03 3.90 -12.22
N LYS A 48 -3.64 2.85 -11.48
CA LYS A 48 -4.13 1.48 -11.69
C LYS A 48 -5.64 1.35 -11.42
N GLY A 49 -6.12 2.07 -10.40
CA GLY A 49 -7.42 1.84 -9.78
C GLY A 49 -7.31 0.80 -8.66
N ALA A 50 -7.75 1.18 -7.47
CA ALA A 50 -7.68 0.32 -6.28
C ALA A 50 -8.67 -0.85 -6.39
N SER A 51 -8.21 -2.06 -6.05
CA SER A 51 -9.03 -3.27 -5.95
C SER A 51 -9.72 -3.35 -4.58
N HIS A 52 -10.72 -4.22 -4.47
CA HIS A 52 -11.39 -4.48 -3.19
C HIS A 52 -10.42 -5.02 -2.13
N GLU A 53 -9.56 -5.99 -2.49
CA GLU A 53 -8.58 -6.57 -1.57
C GLU A 53 -7.58 -5.54 -1.06
N GLU A 54 -7.11 -4.65 -1.95
CA GLU A 54 -6.22 -3.55 -1.59
C GLU A 54 -6.89 -2.62 -0.58
N LEU A 55 -8.12 -2.15 -0.86
CA LEU A 55 -8.86 -1.26 0.05
C LEU A 55 -9.11 -1.90 1.41
N CYS A 56 -9.49 -3.18 1.44
CA CYS A 56 -9.69 -3.92 2.69
C CYS A 56 -8.38 -4.06 3.49
N GLY A 57 -7.25 -4.30 2.83
CA GLY A 57 -5.95 -4.41 3.49
C GLY A 57 -5.48 -3.07 4.06
N LEU A 58 -5.62 -1.99 3.28
CA LEU A 58 -5.31 -0.62 3.73
C LEU A 58 -6.17 -0.23 4.94
N LEU A 59 -7.49 -0.46 4.87
CA LEU A 59 -8.41 -0.13 5.97
C LEU A 59 -8.10 -0.94 7.23
N ALA A 60 -7.83 -2.24 7.11
CA ALA A 60 -7.50 -3.09 8.24
C ALA A 60 -6.28 -2.57 8.99
N ALA A 61 -5.19 -2.26 8.27
CA ALA A 61 -3.98 -1.70 8.88
C ALA A 61 -4.22 -0.32 9.55
N MET A 62 -5.10 0.53 8.98
CA MET A 62 -5.47 1.80 9.60
C MET A 62 -6.24 1.64 10.90
N LEU A 63 -7.11 0.61 10.99
CA LEU A 63 -7.85 0.29 12.20
C LEU A 63 -6.91 -0.30 13.27
N ASP A 64 -6.06 -1.25 12.89
CA ASP A 64 -5.10 -1.89 13.79
C ASP A 64 -4.14 -0.89 14.43
N ALA A 65 -3.75 0.16 13.71
CA ALA A 65 -2.85 1.20 14.22
C ALA A 65 -3.57 2.29 15.03
N ALA A 66 -4.90 2.30 15.07
CA ALA A 66 -5.69 3.22 15.88
C ALA A 66 -6.02 2.68 17.28
N GLU A 67 -5.81 1.38 17.51
CA GLU A 67 -5.88 0.73 18.84
C GLU A 67 -4.59 0.93 19.64
#